data_AF-A0A4Y9VQ90-F1
#
_entry.id   AF-A0A4Y9VQ90-F1
#
_cell.length_a   1.000
_cell.length_b   1.000
_cell.length_c   1.000
_cell.angle_alpha   90.00
_cell.angle_beta   90.00
_cell.angle_gamma   90.00
#
_symmetry.space_group_name_H-M   'P 1'
#
loop_
_entity.id
_entity.type
_entity.pdbx_description
1 polymer ?
#
loop_
_entity_poly.entity_id
_entity_poly.type
_entity_poly.pdbx_seq_one_letter_code
_entity_poly.pdbx_strand_id
1 'polypeptide(L)'
;MDNQCLVVLSKFSVAARKVIGAVNPAKLIKDRQYATEVFERVDALGDEELILLSLDLQLLLGLLTPSSSNETTSTPPQKYMMGARS
;
A
#
# COMPACT_ATOMS: atom_id res chain seq x y z
N MET A 1 10.63 -4.80 20.03
CA MET A 1 9.32 -4.63 19.38
C MET A 1 8.34 -4.22 20.46
N ASP A 2 7.65 -3.10 20.28
CA ASP A 2 6.66 -2.63 21.24
C ASP A 2 5.43 -3.54 21.27
N ASN A 3 4.86 -3.74 22.47
CA ASN A 3 3.65 -4.55 22.67
C ASN A 3 2.47 -4.03 21.81
N GLN A 4 2.40 -2.73 21.59
CA GLN A 4 1.39 -2.13 20.71
C GLN A 4 1.54 -2.56 19.26
N CYS A 5 2.78 -2.68 18.75
CA CYS A 5 3.03 -3.15 17.39
C CYS A 5 2.52 -4.58 17.20
N LEU A 6 2.77 -5.48 18.15
CA LEU A 6 2.26 -6.85 18.09
C LEU A 6 0.73 -6.93 18.09
N VAL A 7 0.07 -6.08 18.87
CA VAL A 7 -1.40 -6.02 18.92
C VAL A 7 -1.97 -5.54 17.58
N VAL A 8 -1.44 -4.46 17.01
CA VAL A 8 -1.88 -3.93 15.71
C VAL A 8 -1.63 -4.94 14.59
N LEU A 9 -0.45 -5.59 14.59
CA LEU A 9 -0.10 -6.64 13.64
C LEU A 9 -1.06 -7.84 13.70
N SER A 10 -1.45 -8.23 14.91
CA SER A 10 -2.40 -9.32 15.13
C SER A 10 -3.81 -8.95 14.65
N LYS A 11 -4.28 -7.74 14.96
CA LYS A 11 -5.56 -7.22 14.47
C LYS A 11 -5.60 -7.20 12.95
N PHE A 12 -4.55 -6.66 12.32
CA PHE A 12 -4.41 -6.63 10.87
C PHE A 12 -4.42 -8.04 10.27
N SER A 13 -3.63 -8.99 10.79
CA SER A 13 -3.59 -10.37 10.26
C SER A 13 -4.96 -11.08 10.34
N VAL A 14 -5.73 -10.83 11.40
CA VAL A 14 -7.08 -11.39 11.56
C VAL A 14 -8.08 -10.74 10.61
N ALA A 15 -8.05 -9.41 10.47
CA ALA A 15 -8.93 -8.67 9.57
C ALA A 15 -8.63 -9.04 8.11
N ALA A 16 -7.35 -8.97 7.72
CA ALA A 16 -6.85 -9.30 6.39
C ALA A 16 -7.22 -10.72 5.94
N ARG A 17 -7.33 -11.68 6.87
CA ARG A 17 -7.68 -13.07 6.55
C ARG A 17 -8.99 -13.21 5.79
N LYS A 18 -9.96 -12.34 6.06
CA LYS A 18 -11.26 -12.39 5.40
C LYS A 18 -11.20 -11.93 3.94
N VAL A 19 -10.19 -11.15 3.57
CA VAL A 19 -10.16 -10.44 2.29
C VAL A 19 -9.01 -10.88 1.39
N ILE A 20 -7.79 -10.96 1.94
CA ILE A 20 -6.56 -11.39 1.23
C ILE A 20 -6.06 -12.77 1.66
N GLY A 21 -6.67 -13.38 2.68
CA GLY A 21 -6.27 -14.69 3.19
C GLY A 21 -5.14 -14.64 4.22
N ALA A 22 -4.46 -15.77 4.44
CA ALA A 22 -3.50 -15.90 5.52
C ALA A 22 -2.24 -15.04 5.29
N VAL A 23 -2.11 -13.97 6.08
CA VAL A 23 -0.93 -13.10 6.09
C VAL A 23 0.09 -13.61 7.09
N ASN A 24 1.38 -13.65 6.70
CA ASN A 24 2.47 -14.04 7.59
C ASN A 24 3.05 -12.82 8.33
N PRO A 25 2.77 -12.67 9.64
CA PRO A 25 3.23 -11.51 10.42
C PRO A 25 4.76 -11.40 10.50
N ALA A 26 5.48 -12.53 10.56
CA ALA A 26 6.94 -12.52 10.64
C ALA A 26 7.58 -12.04 9.34
N LYS A 27 6.98 -12.35 8.19
CA LYS A 27 7.43 -11.84 6.88
C LYS A 27 7.10 -10.36 6.71
N LEU A 28 5.94 -9.91 7.18
CA LEU A 28 5.55 -8.49 7.18
C LEU A 28 6.58 -7.57 7.85
N ILE A 29 7.21 -8.05 8.91
CA ILE A 29 8.20 -7.26 9.67
C ILE A 29 9.59 -7.31 9.02
N LYS A 30 9.98 -8.48 8.47
CA LYS A 30 11.35 -8.75 8.01
C LYS A 30 11.56 -8.47 6.53
N ASP A 31 10.51 -8.54 5.74
CA ASP A 31 10.55 -8.45 4.28
C ASP A 31 9.69 -7.29 3.82
N ARG A 32 10.36 -6.22 3.38
CA ARG A 32 9.73 -5.00 2.92
C ARG A 32 8.95 -5.19 1.63
N GLN A 33 9.42 -6.06 0.72
CA GLN A 33 8.72 -6.32 -0.54
C GLN A 33 7.40 -7.04 -0.26
N TYR A 34 7.44 -8.07 0.59
CA TYR A 34 6.23 -8.76 1.03
C TYR A 34 5.24 -7.83 1.72
N ALA A 35 5.73 -6.92 2.57
CA ALA A 35 4.88 -5.94 3.24
C ALA A 35 4.18 -5.01 2.24
N THR A 36 4.91 -4.46 1.27
CA THR A 36 4.35 -3.60 0.22
C THR A 36 3.29 -4.31 -0.61
N GLU A 37 3.55 -5.53 -1.09
CA GLU A 37 2.56 -6.31 -1.85
C GLU A 37 1.27 -6.57 -1.06
N VAL A 38 1.40 -6.85 0.25
CA VAL A 38 0.24 -7.06 1.12
C VAL A 38 -0.56 -5.77 1.27
N PHE A 39 0.11 -4.63 1.48
CA PHE A 39 -0.57 -3.34 1.61
C PHE A 39 -1.23 -2.88 0.31
N GLU A 40 -0.60 -3.06 -0.85
CA GLU A 40 -1.20 -2.74 -2.15
C GLU A 40 -2.47 -3.56 -2.41
N ARG A 41 -2.47 -4.84 -2.03
CA ARG A 41 -3.67 -5.69 -2.17
C ARG A 41 -4.79 -5.21 -1.25
N VAL A 42 -4.48 -4.80 -0.03
CA VAL A 42 -5.46 -4.22 0.89
C VAL A 42 -6.05 -2.93 0.33
N ASP A 43 -5.21 -2.06 -0.22
CA ASP A 43 -5.63 -0.80 -0.80
C ASP A 43 -6.55 -1.02 -2.02
N ALA A 44 -6.21 -2.00 -2.87
CA ALA A 44 -7.01 -2.38 -4.03
C ALA A 44 -8.39 -2.97 -3.68
N LEU A 45 -8.56 -3.49 -2.47
CA LEU A 45 -9.84 -4.06 -2.00
C LEU A 45 -10.82 -2.98 -1.54
N GLY A 46 -10.34 -1.79 -1.17
CA GLY A 46 -11.19 -0.66 -0.78
C GLY A 46 -11.91 -0.81 0.56
N ASP A 47 -11.44 -1.68 1.46
CA ASP A 47 -11.97 -1.81 2.82
C ASP A 47 -11.34 -0.73 3.72
N GLU A 48 -12.11 0.31 4.03
CA GLU A 48 -11.65 1.50 4.76
C GLU A 48 -11.02 1.18 6.12
N GLU A 49 -11.59 0.24 6.88
CA GLU A 49 -11.05 -0.13 8.20
C GLU A 49 -9.69 -0.81 8.06
N LEU A 50 -9.54 -1.64 7.02
CA LEU A 50 -8.33 -2.40 6.75
C LEU A 50 -7.21 -1.52 6.19
N ILE A 51 -7.57 -0.52 5.39
CA ILE A 51 -6.67 0.53 4.89
C ILE A 51 -6.13 1.35 6.05
N LEU A 52 -6.99 1.83 6.96
CA LEU A 52 -6.56 2.56 8.16
C LEU A 52 -5.61 1.73 9.04
N LEU A 53 -5.94 0.46 9.28
CA LEU A 53 -5.08 -0.48 10.00
C LEU A 53 -3.73 -0.69 9.31
N SER A 54 -3.71 -0.73 7.98
CA SER A 54 -2.49 -0.89 7.20
C SER A 54 -1.57 0.33 7.33
N LEU A 55 -2.12 1.54 7.33
CA LEU A 55 -1.38 2.79 7.52
C LEU A 55 -0.76 2.88 8.91
N ASP A 56 -1.52 2.57 9.96
CA ASP A 56 -1.01 2.50 11.33
C ASP A 56 0.17 1.52 11.45
N LEU A 57 0.06 0.38 10.78
CA LEU A 57 1.07 -0.67 10.81
C LEU A 57 2.32 -0.25 10.01
N GLN A 58 2.15 0.43 8.86
CA GLN A 58 3.26 1.02 8.11
C GLN A 58 3.98 2.11 8.92
N LEU A 59 3.26 2.92 9.69
CA LEU A 59 3.85 3.93 10.59
C LEU A 59 4.68 3.26 11.69
N LEU A 60 4.12 2.24 12.34
CA LEU A 60 4.78 1.48 13.41
C LEU A 60 6.01 0.71 12.93
N LEU A 61 6.01 0.23 11.70
CA LEU A 61 7.17 -0.43 11.09
C LEU A 61 8.20 0.55 10.50
N GLY A 62 7.94 1.85 10.52
CA GLY A 62 8.78 2.86 9.89
C GLY A 62 8.84 2.72 8.36
N LEU A 63 7.82 2.09 7.78
CA LEU A 63 7.67 1.85 6.34
C LEU A 63 7.00 3.03 5.62
N LEU A 64 6.35 3.92 6.37
CA LEU A 64 5.84 5.20 5.89
C LEU A 64 7.01 6.13 5.53
N THR A 65 7.58 5.92 4.36
CA THR A 65 8.33 6.99 3.69
C THR A 65 7.29 7.97 3.12
N PRO A 66 7.41 9.29 3.38
CA PRO A 66 6.54 10.25 2.73
C PRO A 66 6.63 10.02 1.23
N SER A 67 5.51 9.69 0.60
CA SER A 67 5.42 9.42 -0.82
C SER A 67 5.91 10.67 -1.57
N SER A 68 7.15 10.65 -2.02
CA SER A 68 7.54 11.37 -3.22
C SER A 68 7.05 10.49 -4.37
N SER A 69 5.87 10.84 -4.88
CA SER A 69 5.52 10.86 -6.30
C SER A 69 6.12 9.78 -7.21
N ASN A 70 5.25 9.01 -7.86
CA ASN A 70 5.08 9.19 -9.30
C ASN A 70 3.73 8.71 -9.83
N GLU A 71 2.96 9.68 -10.35
CA GLU A 71 2.00 9.51 -11.45
C GLU A 71 2.64 8.76 -12.63
N THR A 72 1.90 7.89 -13.32
CA THR A 72 1.57 8.10 -14.75
C THR A 72 0.48 7.13 -15.20
N THR A 73 -0.77 7.47 -14.90
CA THR A 73 -1.87 7.18 -15.83
C THR A 73 -1.88 8.27 -16.89
N SER A 74 -2.12 7.87 -18.15
CA SER A 74 -2.58 8.67 -19.32
C SER A 74 -1.60 8.94 -20.49
N THR A 75 -1.71 8.04 -21.50
CA THR A 75 -1.93 8.31 -22.94
C THR A 75 -0.82 8.90 -23.86
N PRO A 76 -0.76 8.45 -25.13
CA PRO A 76 0.35 8.69 -26.07
C PRO A 76 0.41 10.13 -26.63
N PRO A 77 1.59 10.58 -27.13
CA PRO A 77 1.78 11.95 -27.57
C PRO A 77 0.99 12.25 -28.86
N GLN A 78 -0.09 13.02 -28.74
CA GLN A 78 -0.73 13.64 -29.89
C GLN A 78 0.17 14.74 -30.45
N LYS A 79 0.79 14.42 -31.59
CA LYS A 79 1.54 15.30 -32.47
C LYS A 79 0.56 16.29 -33.13
N TYR A 80 0.22 17.38 -32.43
CA TYR A 80 -0.53 18.47 -33.04
C TYR A 80 0.36 19.16 -34.08
N MET A 81 0.04 18.92 -35.34
CA MET A 81 0.57 19.66 -36.47
C MET A 81 0.23 21.14 -36.31
N MET A 82 1.26 21.95 -36.04
CA MET A 82 1.18 23.40 -36.14
C MET A 82 0.69 23.80 -37.52
N GLY A 83 -0.47 24.45 -37.57
CA GLY A 83 -0.94 25.13 -38.76
C GLY A 83 -0.02 26.29 -39.10
N ALA A 84 0.76 26.14 -40.16
CA ALA A 84 1.37 27.25 -40.90
C ALA A 84 0.60 27.42 -42.21
N ARG A 85 -0.55 28.09 -42.12
CA ARG A 85 -1.17 28.81 -43.25
C ARG A 85 -1.52 30.20 -42.76
N SER A 86 -0.64 31.16 -43.00
CA SER A 86 -0.90 32.57 -43.34
C SER A 86 0.43 33.24 -43.63
#